data_AF-A0A382H2L7-F1
#
_entry.id   AF-A0A382H2L7-F1
#
_cell.length_a   1.000
_cell.length_b   1.000
_cell.length_c   1.000
_cell.angle_alpha   90.00
_cell.angle_beta   90.00
_cell.angle_gamma   90.00
#
_symmetry.space_group_name_H-M   'P 1'
#
loop_
_entity.id
_entity.type
_entity.pdbx_description
1 polymer ?
#
loop_
_entity_poly.entity_id
_entity_poly.type
_entity_poly.pdbx_seq_one_letter_code
_entity_poly.pdbx_strand_id
1 'polypeptide(L)'
;TYGAIERVRIDKDTLNVRYKVIGCDAWSDEPNFELVKMKAIGICGSGIIEAIVSFAEAGIIDQSGLFVESIAPERFSKNGNMTRFLLVDQGDQSIYVEQVDIRSIQLAKAALSAGVSILMDYLECTEFDQVLLAGAFGAHLDARYVALLDIIPTATEDKIISVGNAAGIGASAALLDVSKRKIIIDAVEKVVKIETATEPRFQEFFVDAMKFSVSPVKEQKTNKVRRRKKVS
;
A
#
# COMPACT_ATOMS: atom_id res chain seq x y z
N THR A 1 12.81 13.15 3.86
CA THR A 1 13.80 12.91 4.92
C THR A 1 14.92 12.07 4.33
N TYR A 2 16.13 12.63 4.22
CA TYR A 2 17.29 11.91 3.66
C TYR A 2 17.51 10.61 4.44
N GLY A 3 17.63 9.47 3.75
CA GLY A 3 17.86 8.15 4.36
C GLY A 3 16.64 7.34 4.78
N ALA A 4 15.43 7.88 4.61
CA ALA A 4 14.23 7.06 4.72
C ALA A 4 14.12 6.11 3.52
N ILE A 5 13.75 4.84 3.76
CA ILE A 5 13.47 3.86 2.71
C ILE A 5 12.25 4.31 1.92
N GLU A 6 12.43 4.53 0.61
CA GLU A 6 11.37 4.98 -0.30
C GLU A 6 10.94 3.93 -1.32
N ARG A 7 11.76 2.90 -1.53
CA ARG A 7 11.45 1.75 -2.38
C ARG A 7 11.83 0.44 -1.71
N VAL A 8 11.01 -0.59 -1.88
CA VAL A 8 11.25 -1.96 -1.37
C VAL A 8 10.86 -2.98 -2.43
N ARG A 9 11.73 -3.96 -2.69
CA ARG A 9 11.45 -5.13 -3.51
C ARG A 9 11.83 -6.37 -2.72
N ILE A 10 10.97 -7.39 -2.78
CA ILE A 10 11.22 -8.69 -2.17
C ILE A 10 11.03 -9.74 -3.24
N ASP A 11 12.07 -10.53 -3.46
CA ASP A 11 12.02 -11.65 -4.38
C ASP A 11 11.13 -12.76 -3.79
N LYS A 12 10.19 -13.28 -4.58
CA LYS A 12 9.14 -14.20 -4.05
C LYS A 12 9.68 -15.58 -3.70
N ASP A 13 10.80 -15.99 -4.31
CA ASP A 13 11.36 -17.33 -4.16
C ASP A 13 12.47 -17.34 -3.10
N THR A 14 13.35 -16.34 -3.14
CA THR A 14 14.51 -16.23 -2.26
C THR A 14 14.25 -15.39 -1.02
N LEU A 15 13.18 -14.59 -1.01
CA LEU A 15 12.84 -13.63 0.05
C LEU A 15 13.93 -12.58 0.30
N ASN A 16 14.82 -12.40 -0.67
CA ASN A 16 15.85 -11.37 -0.62
C ASN A 16 15.20 -10.00 -0.70
N VAL A 17 15.52 -9.15 0.28
CA VAL A 17 15.03 -7.77 0.37
C VAL A 17 16.07 -6.86 -0.25
N ARG A 18 15.64 -6.01 -1.18
CA ARG A 18 16.42 -4.85 -1.63
C ARG A 18 15.60 -3.58 -1.51
N TYR A 19 16.27 -2.47 -1.24
CA TYR A 19 15.60 -1.19 -0.97
C TYR A 19 16.38 -0.01 -1.55
N LYS A 20 15.70 1.13 -1.71
CA LYS A 20 16.32 2.43 -1.96
C LYS A 20 15.96 3.39 -0.84
N VAL A 21 16.87 4.33 -0.57
CA VAL A 21 16.66 5.38 0.41
C VAL A 21 16.68 6.74 -0.27
N ILE A 22 15.87 7.68 0.24
CA ILE A 22 15.83 9.06 -0.26
C ILE A 22 17.24 9.63 -0.21
N GLY A 23 17.76 10.01 -1.38
CA GLY A 23 19.09 10.56 -1.52
C GLY A 23 20.14 9.63 -2.12
N CYS A 24 19.76 8.40 -2.48
CA CYS A 24 20.58 7.44 -3.19
C CYS A 24 19.77 6.73 -4.28
N ASP A 25 20.17 6.91 -5.54
CA ASP A 25 19.49 6.27 -6.68
C ASP A 25 19.85 4.79 -6.85
N ALA A 26 20.89 4.30 -6.19
CA ALA A 26 21.31 2.90 -6.25
C ALA A 26 20.43 2.02 -5.36
N TRP A 27 20.20 0.76 -5.76
CA TRP A 27 19.59 -0.24 -4.88
C TRP A 27 20.60 -0.76 -3.85
N SER A 28 20.12 -1.22 -2.70
CA SER A 28 20.95 -1.72 -1.59
C SER A 28 21.87 -2.92 -1.95
N ASP A 29 21.58 -3.63 -3.04
CA ASP A 29 22.36 -4.74 -3.59
C ASP A 29 23.34 -4.31 -4.70
N GLU A 30 23.40 -3.01 -5.03
CA GLU A 30 24.30 -2.47 -6.05
C GLU A 30 25.57 -1.86 -5.42
N PRO A 31 26.74 -1.99 -6.08
CA PRO A 31 28.02 -1.47 -5.55
C PRO A 31 27.98 0.03 -5.21
N ASN A 32 27.21 0.81 -5.96
CA ASN A 32 27.10 2.25 -5.76
C ASN A 32 26.42 2.62 -4.45
N PHE A 33 25.60 1.74 -3.87
CA PHE A 33 24.95 2.01 -2.59
C PHE A 33 25.97 1.94 -1.44
N GLU A 34 26.86 0.95 -1.46
CA GLU A 34 27.93 0.81 -0.47
C GLU A 34 28.88 2.01 -0.47
N LEU A 35 29.15 2.58 -1.66
CA LEU A 35 30.01 3.75 -1.82
C LEU A 35 29.47 5.00 -1.10
N VAL A 36 28.14 5.15 -1.02
CA VAL A 36 27.49 6.28 -0.31
C VAL A 36 27.48 6.08 1.21
N LYS A 37 27.78 4.86 1.70
CA LYS A 37 27.81 4.48 3.14
C LYS A 37 26.57 4.93 3.90
N MET A 38 25.42 4.91 3.23
CA MET A 38 24.19 5.46 3.75
C MET A 38 23.41 4.39 4.52
N LYS A 39 23.08 4.66 5.78
CA LYS A 39 22.19 3.80 6.58
C LYS A 39 20.74 4.18 6.39
N ALA A 40 19.86 3.18 6.52
CA ALA A 40 18.43 3.41 6.52
C ALA A 40 18.04 3.89 7.92
N ILE A 41 17.31 5.00 8.02
CA ILE A 41 16.92 5.58 9.32
C ILE A 41 15.42 5.41 9.63
N GLY A 42 14.68 4.79 8.71
CA GLY A 42 13.25 4.61 8.79
C GLY A 42 12.65 4.29 7.43
N ILE A 43 11.32 4.23 7.36
CA ILE A 43 10.54 3.94 6.16
C ILE A 43 9.60 5.13 5.90
N CYS A 44 9.53 5.65 4.68
CA CYS A 44 8.53 6.65 4.31
C CYS A 44 7.26 6.01 3.75
N GLY A 45 6.23 6.83 3.48
CA GLY A 45 4.92 6.35 3.00
C GLY A 45 4.99 5.44 1.78
N SER A 46 5.78 5.79 0.77
CA SER A 46 5.99 4.92 -0.40
C SER A 46 6.69 3.61 -0.05
N GLY A 47 7.73 3.67 0.80
CA GLY A 47 8.48 2.48 1.21
C GLY A 47 7.62 1.47 1.97
N ILE A 48 6.74 1.91 2.87
CA ILE A 48 5.89 0.99 3.65
C ILE A 48 4.80 0.35 2.78
N ILE A 49 4.27 1.10 1.81
CA ILE A 49 3.30 0.58 0.83
C ILE A 49 3.95 -0.49 -0.03
N GLU A 50 5.14 -0.21 -0.56
CA GLU A 50 5.87 -1.20 -1.37
C GLU A 50 6.30 -2.42 -0.57
N ALA A 51 6.70 -2.24 0.70
CA ALA A 51 7.03 -3.34 1.59
C ALA A 51 5.82 -4.26 1.84
N ILE A 52 4.66 -3.70 2.16
CA ILE A 52 3.46 -4.49 2.47
C ILE A 52 2.91 -5.23 1.24
N VAL A 53 2.89 -4.58 0.08
CA VAL A 53 2.51 -5.25 -1.18
C VAL A 53 3.49 -6.37 -1.49
N SER A 54 4.80 -6.12 -1.33
CA SER A 54 5.82 -7.16 -1.54
C SER A 54 5.71 -8.30 -0.53
N PHE A 55 5.36 -8.02 0.74
CA PHE A 55 5.06 -9.04 1.74
C PHE A 55 3.86 -9.90 1.34
N ALA A 56 2.79 -9.27 0.84
CA ALA A 56 1.61 -9.99 0.40
C ALA A 56 1.98 -10.89 -0.78
N GLU A 57 2.62 -10.35 -1.82
CA GLU A 57 3.04 -11.11 -3.00
C GLU A 57 3.97 -12.30 -2.69
N ALA A 58 4.87 -12.14 -1.70
CA ALA A 58 5.79 -13.19 -1.25
C ALA A 58 5.16 -14.16 -0.22
N GLY A 59 3.90 -13.95 0.17
CA GLY A 59 3.21 -14.77 1.19
C GLY A 59 3.68 -14.54 2.63
N ILE A 60 4.57 -13.57 2.87
CA ILE A 60 5.04 -13.15 4.21
C ILE A 60 3.85 -12.69 5.07
N ILE A 61 2.83 -12.09 4.43
CA ILE A 61 1.51 -11.90 5.03
C ILE A 61 0.45 -12.65 4.24
N ASP A 62 -0.56 -13.16 4.94
CA ASP A 62 -1.75 -13.76 4.31
C ASP A 62 -2.75 -12.69 3.83
N GLN A 63 -3.82 -13.14 3.16
CA GLN A 63 -4.86 -12.25 2.64
C GLN A 63 -5.54 -11.41 3.73
N SER A 64 -5.51 -11.83 5.00
CA SER A 64 -6.06 -11.07 6.12
C SER A 64 -5.09 -10.03 6.67
N GLY A 65 -3.86 -9.97 6.15
CA GLY A 65 -2.78 -9.10 6.62
C GLY A 65 -2.02 -9.64 7.81
N LEU A 66 -2.19 -10.92 8.18
CA LEU A 66 -1.44 -11.53 9.27
C LEU A 66 -0.09 -12.05 8.78
N PHE A 67 0.96 -11.83 9.56
CA PHE A 67 2.26 -12.44 9.30
C PHE A 67 2.19 -13.96 9.31
N VAL A 68 2.83 -14.58 8.33
CA VAL A 68 2.98 -16.03 8.19
C VAL A 68 4.43 -16.39 8.57
N GLU A 69 4.68 -16.52 9.87
CA GLU A 69 6.05 -16.68 10.42
C GLU A 69 6.82 -17.88 9.81
N SER A 70 6.12 -18.92 9.34
CA SER A 70 6.71 -20.09 8.70
C SER A 70 7.39 -19.81 7.35
N ILE A 71 7.15 -18.66 6.72
CA ILE A 71 7.70 -18.32 5.40
C ILE A 71 9.17 -17.89 5.48
N ALA A 72 9.55 -17.16 6.53
CA ALA A 72 10.93 -16.74 6.79
C ALA A 72 11.21 -16.70 8.30
N PRO A 73 11.20 -17.86 8.99
CA PRO A 73 11.25 -17.90 10.45
C PRO A 73 12.42 -17.12 11.06
N GLU A 74 13.55 -17.08 10.37
CA GLU A 74 14.77 -16.37 10.76
C GLU A 74 14.65 -14.84 10.72
N ARG A 75 13.69 -14.30 9.95
CA ARG A 75 13.43 -12.85 9.86
C ARG A 75 12.38 -12.37 10.85
N PHE A 76 11.69 -13.29 11.52
CA PHE A 76 10.66 -12.93 12.50
C PHE A 76 11.21 -12.88 13.91
N SER A 77 10.75 -11.88 14.66
CA SER A 77 10.99 -11.78 16.09
C SER A 77 9.78 -11.15 16.80
N LYS A 78 9.84 -11.09 18.12
CA LYS A 78 8.81 -10.42 18.94
C LYS A 78 9.39 -9.16 19.58
N ASN A 79 8.57 -8.11 19.62
CA ASN A 79 8.77 -6.93 20.46
C ASN A 79 7.64 -6.91 21.50
N GLY A 80 7.92 -7.43 22.71
CA GLY A 80 6.87 -7.79 23.65
C GLY A 80 5.93 -8.84 23.05
N ASN A 81 4.65 -8.50 22.89
CA ASN A 81 3.64 -9.37 22.26
C ASN A 81 3.49 -9.13 20.74
N MET A 82 4.20 -8.15 20.19
CA MET A 82 4.06 -7.76 18.79
C MET A 82 4.99 -8.57 17.89
N THR A 83 4.42 -9.23 16.86
CA THR A 83 5.24 -9.83 15.79
C THR A 83 5.82 -8.74 14.92
N ARG A 84 7.10 -8.86 14.59
CA ARG A 84 7.81 -7.97 13.67
C ARG A 84 8.69 -8.75 12.70
N PHE A 85 8.80 -8.24 11.49
CA PHE A 85 9.66 -8.74 10.43
C PHE A 85 10.89 -7.86 10.28
N LEU A 86 12.07 -8.45 10.26
CA LEU A 86 13.34 -7.76 9.99
C LEU A 86 13.45 -7.42 8.50
N LEU A 87 13.20 -6.15 8.18
CA LEU A 87 13.26 -5.65 6.81
C LEU A 87 14.71 -5.38 6.39
N VAL A 88 15.48 -4.68 7.24
CA VAL A 88 16.89 -4.35 7.00
C VAL A 88 17.70 -4.62 8.25
N ASP A 89 18.73 -5.46 8.15
CA ASP A 89 19.68 -5.72 9.22
C ASP A 89 20.80 -4.67 9.21
N GLN A 90 20.91 -3.91 10.30
CA GLN A 90 21.97 -2.92 10.55
C GLN A 90 22.43 -2.95 12.01
N GLY A 91 22.32 -4.11 12.68
CA GLY A 91 22.58 -4.26 14.11
C GLY A 91 21.55 -3.51 14.96
N ASP A 92 22.00 -2.65 15.87
CA ASP A 92 21.12 -1.88 16.79
C ASP A 92 20.18 -0.89 16.09
N GLN A 93 20.46 -0.56 14.82
CA GLN A 93 19.67 0.36 14.00
C GLN A 93 18.84 -0.37 12.93
N SER A 94 18.63 -1.68 13.11
CA SER A 94 17.84 -2.49 12.17
C SER A 94 16.41 -1.95 12.01
N ILE A 95 15.90 -2.05 10.79
CA ILE A 95 14.55 -1.60 10.44
C ILE A 95 13.61 -2.80 10.45
N TYR A 96 12.55 -2.68 11.23
CA TYR A 96 11.51 -3.69 11.34
C TYR A 96 10.18 -3.15 10.81
N VAL A 97 9.33 -4.05 10.31
CA VAL A 97 7.91 -3.79 10.08
C VAL A 97 7.12 -4.62 11.09
N GLU A 98 6.28 -3.98 11.88
CA GLU A 98 5.47 -4.62 12.89
C GLU A 98 4.06 -4.95 12.37
N GLN A 99 3.39 -5.88 13.04
CA GLN A 99 2.04 -6.28 12.65
C GLN A 99 1.05 -5.11 12.71
N VAL A 100 1.27 -4.12 13.60
CA VAL A 100 0.43 -2.91 13.70
C VAL A 100 0.57 -2.01 12.47
N ASP A 101 1.75 -2.00 11.85
CA ASP A 101 2.02 -1.17 10.67
C ASP A 101 1.19 -1.69 9.49
N ILE A 102 1.17 -3.02 9.31
CA ILE A 102 0.32 -3.68 8.31
C ILE A 102 -1.15 -3.36 8.56
N ARG A 103 -1.61 -3.46 9.81
CA ARG A 103 -3.01 -3.15 10.17
C ARG A 103 -3.36 -1.69 9.89
N SER A 104 -2.43 -0.76 10.12
CA SER A 104 -2.65 0.67 9.89
C SER A 104 -2.83 0.96 8.39
N ILE A 105 -1.98 0.39 7.53
CA ILE A 105 -2.12 0.50 6.08
C ILE A 105 -3.37 -0.21 5.58
N GLN A 106 -3.70 -1.38 6.14
CA GLN A 106 -4.90 -2.13 5.80
C GLN A 106 -6.19 -1.34 6.09
N LEU A 107 -6.28 -0.71 7.26
CA LEU A 107 -7.41 0.16 7.62
C LEU A 107 -7.50 1.37 6.67
N ALA A 108 -6.37 2.00 6.37
CA ALA A 108 -6.32 3.15 5.46
C ALA A 108 -6.73 2.79 4.02
N LYS A 109 -6.21 1.68 3.47
CA LYS A 109 -6.56 1.22 2.12
C LYS A 109 -8.05 0.88 2.02
N ALA A 110 -8.59 0.22 3.05
CA ALA A 110 -9.99 -0.18 3.10
C ALA A 110 -10.93 1.02 3.16
N ALA A 111 -10.58 2.05 3.94
CA ALA A 111 -11.38 3.28 4.04
C ALA A 111 -11.44 4.03 2.70
N LEU A 112 -10.30 4.15 2.01
CA LEU A 112 -10.23 4.80 0.70
C LEU A 112 -10.98 4.01 -0.36
N SER A 113 -10.75 2.71 -0.43
CA SER A 113 -11.43 1.81 -1.38
C SER A 113 -12.95 1.82 -1.16
N ALA A 114 -13.42 1.75 0.08
CA ALA A 114 -14.84 1.85 0.40
C ALA A 114 -15.46 3.19 -0.02
N GLY A 115 -14.76 4.30 0.22
CA GLY A 115 -15.19 5.62 -0.23
C GLY A 115 -15.30 5.70 -1.76
N VAL A 116 -14.34 5.12 -2.48
CA VAL A 116 -14.36 5.09 -3.95
C VAL A 116 -15.48 4.20 -4.47
N SER A 117 -15.71 3.03 -3.89
CA SER A 117 -16.82 2.13 -4.27
C SER A 117 -18.18 2.81 -4.12
N ILE A 118 -18.38 3.57 -3.04
CA ILE A 118 -19.61 4.37 -2.86
C ILE A 118 -19.76 5.42 -3.97
N LEU A 119 -18.67 6.11 -4.34
CA LEU A 119 -18.70 7.08 -5.43
C LEU A 119 -18.99 6.41 -6.77
N MET A 120 -18.46 5.21 -7.00
CA MET A 120 -18.75 4.42 -8.21
C MET A 120 -20.23 4.03 -8.28
N ASP A 121 -20.80 3.58 -7.16
CA ASP A 121 -22.24 3.28 -7.06
C ASP A 121 -23.09 4.52 -7.34
N TYR A 122 -22.73 5.67 -6.77
CA TYR A 122 -23.44 6.94 -6.98
C TYR A 122 -23.37 7.43 -8.43
N LEU A 123 -22.23 7.22 -9.08
CA LEU A 123 -22.00 7.58 -10.49
C LEU A 123 -22.51 6.50 -11.47
N GLU A 124 -23.00 5.37 -10.95
CA GLU A 124 -23.40 4.19 -11.73
C GLU A 124 -22.30 3.72 -12.70
N CYS A 125 -21.04 3.75 -12.26
CA CYS A 125 -19.89 3.36 -13.05
C CYS A 125 -19.16 2.13 -12.49
N THR A 126 -18.48 1.41 -13.37
CA THR A 126 -17.71 0.20 -13.01
C THR A 126 -16.20 0.38 -13.16
N GLU A 127 -15.78 1.43 -13.84
CA GLU A 127 -14.37 1.75 -14.07
C GLU A 127 -14.15 3.25 -14.22
N PHE A 128 -12.90 3.68 -14.04
CA PHE A 128 -12.43 5.01 -14.37
C PHE A 128 -11.57 4.97 -15.63
N ASP A 129 -11.64 6.02 -16.44
CA ASP A 129 -10.73 6.21 -17.58
C ASP A 129 -9.30 6.52 -17.10
N GLN A 130 -9.20 7.36 -16.07
CA GLN A 130 -7.95 7.79 -15.46
C GLN A 130 -8.12 8.06 -13.97
N VAL A 131 -7.05 7.82 -13.20
CA VAL A 131 -6.96 8.05 -11.77
C VAL A 131 -5.77 8.96 -11.48
N LEU A 132 -6.05 10.18 -11.02
CA LEU A 132 -5.00 11.16 -10.69
C LEU A 132 -4.71 11.14 -9.19
N LEU A 133 -3.49 10.73 -8.83
CA LEU A 133 -3.04 10.69 -7.44
C LEU A 133 -2.25 11.94 -7.07
N ALA A 134 -2.84 12.75 -6.20
CA ALA A 134 -2.22 13.97 -5.68
C ALA A 134 -1.77 13.83 -4.22
N GLY A 135 -0.98 14.80 -3.77
CA GLY A 135 -0.54 14.93 -2.38
C GLY A 135 0.78 14.21 -2.08
N ALA A 136 1.28 14.39 -0.85
CA ALA A 136 2.56 13.81 -0.42
C ALA A 136 2.59 12.28 -0.52
N PHE A 137 1.42 11.64 -0.40
CA PHE A 137 1.25 10.22 -0.62
C PHE A 137 1.29 9.89 -2.11
N GLY A 138 0.52 10.58 -2.96
CA GLY A 138 0.45 10.30 -4.40
C GLY A 138 1.72 10.62 -5.19
N ALA A 139 2.50 11.62 -4.79
CA ALA A 139 3.62 12.18 -5.56
C ALA A 139 4.77 11.19 -5.86
N HIS A 140 4.95 10.17 -5.01
CA HIS A 140 6.11 9.27 -5.08
C HIS A 140 5.71 7.79 -5.05
N LEU A 141 4.42 7.47 -5.19
CA LEU A 141 3.96 6.09 -5.28
C LEU A 141 4.10 5.57 -6.70
N ASP A 142 4.60 4.35 -6.80
CA ASP A 142 4.65 3.59 -8.03
C ASP A 142 3.24 3.06 -8.35
N ALA A 143 2.77 3.31 -9.58
CA ALA A 143 1.41 3.00 -10.01
C ALA A 143 1.07 1.51 -9.87
N ARG A 144 2.05 0.62 -10.09
CA ARG A 144 1.90 -0.83 -9.88
C ARG A 144 1.49 -1.12 -8.45
N TYR A 145 2.18 -0.51 -7.50
CA TYR A 145 1.95 -0.76 -6.08
C TYR A 145 0.63 -0.21 -5.59
N VAL A 146 0.18 0.93 -6.14
CA VAL A 146 -1.15 1.44 -5.83
C VAL A 146 -2.25 0.52 -6.36
N ALA A 147 -2.10 0.04 -7.60
CA ALA A 147 -3.05 -0.92 -8.19
C ALA A 147 -3.11 -2.22 -7.38
N LEU A 148 -1.95 -2.80 -7.03
CA LEU A 148 -1.87 -4.05 -6.28
C LEU A 148 -2.35 -3.93 -4.83
N LEU A 149 -2.22 -2.75 -4.22
CA LEU A 149 -2.76 -2.50 -2.89
C LEU A 149 -4.30 -2.37 -2.91
N ASP A 150 -4.87 -2.10 -4.08
CA ASP A 150 -6.32 -2.03 -4.33
C ASP A 150 -6.98 -0.90 -3.51
N ILE A 151 -6.33 0.28 -3.52
CA ILE A 151 -6.88 1.51 -2.90
C ILE A 151 -8.02 2.08 -3.75
N ILE A 152 -7.93 1.92 -5.07
CA ILE A 152 -8.94 2.35 -6.04
C ILE A 152 -9.43 1.07 -6.74
N PRO A 153 -10.67 0.62 -6.46
CA PRO A 153 -11.23 -0.57 -7.07
C PRO A 153 -11.13 -0.52 -8.60
N THR A 154 -10.86 -1.66 -9.22
CA THR A 154 -10.77 -1.88 -10.68
C THR A 154 -9.71 -1.05 -11.43
N ALA A 155 -8.97 -0.18 -10.76
CA ALA A 155 -7.92 0.61 -11.36
C ALA A 155 -6.67 -0.22 -11.64
N THR A 156 -6.22 -0.19 -12.88
CA THR A 156 -4.97 -0.80 -13.33
C THR A 156 -3.83 0.22 -13.33
N GLU A 157 -2.60 -0.26 -13.31
CA GLU A 157 -1.39 0.56 -13.27
C GLU A 157 -1.35 1.63 -14.38
N ASP A 158 -1.77 1.27 -15.60
CA ASP A 158 -1.77 2.14 -16.77
C ASP A 158 -2.76 3.31 -16.67
N LYS A 159 -3.77 3.19 -15.80
CA LYS A 159 -4.78 4.24 -15.54
C LYS A 159 -4.35 5.19 -14.43
N ILE A 160 -3.31 4.86 -13.65
CA ILE A 160 -2.91 5.61 -12.46
C ILE A 160 -1.77 6.58 -12.79
N ILE A 161 -2.01 7.87 -12.56
CA ILE A 161 -1.05 8.94 -12.84
C ILE A 161 -0.79 9.74 -11.57
N SER A 162 0.47 9.83 -11.17
CA SER A 162 0.88 10.74 -10.10
C SER A 162 0.97 12.17 -10.61
N VAL A 163 0.28 13.10 -9.96
CA VAL A 163 0.27 14.53 -10.31
C VAL A 163 0.98 15.41 -9.27
N GLY A 164 1.61 14.79 -8.27
CA GLY A 164 2.38 15.51 -7.26
C GLY A 164 1.54 16.39 -6.33
N ASN A 165 2.10 17.52 -5.90
CA ASN A 165 1.41 18.47 -5.02
C ASN A 165 0.43 19.37 -5.80
N ALA A 166 -0.72 18.80 -6.18
CA ALA A 166 -1.76 19.52 -6.92
C ALA A 166 -2.29 20.76 -6.17
N ALA A 167 -2.39 20.70 -4.83
CA ALA A 167 -2.82 21.84 -4.02
C ALA A 167 -1.85 23.03 -4.13
N GLY A 168 -0.54 22.77 -4.04
CA GLY A 168 0.49 23.81 -4.19
C GLY A 168 0.54 24.40 -5.61
N ILE A 169 0.40 23.55 -6.62
CA ILE A 169 0.32 23.98 -8.03
C ILE A 169 -0.92 24.87 -8.25
N GLY A 170 -2.09 24.45 -7.75
CA GLY A 170 -3.34 25.21 -7.84
C GLY A 170 -3.27 26.55 -7.13
N ALA A 171 -2.68 26.59 -5.92
CA ALA A 171 -2.48 27.83 -5.17
C ALA A 171 -1.58 28.82 -5.92
N SER A 172 -0.46 28.33 -6.49
CA SER A 172 0.45 29.15 -7.29
C SER A 172 -0.23 29.67 -8.55
N ALA A 173 -1.00 28.84 -9.25
CA ALA A 173 -1.77 29.24 -10.43
C ALA A 173 -2.81 30.32 -10.11
N ALA A 174 -3.57 30.15 -9.02
CA ALA A 174 -4.54 31.14 -8.58
C ALA A 174 -3.90 32.47 -8.14
N LEU A 175 -2.70 32.43 -7.56
CA LEU A 175 -1.96 33.61 -7.13
C LEU A 175 -1.46 34.42 -8.34
N LEU A 176 -0.87 33.74 -9.33
CA LEU A 176 -0.16 34.38 -10.45
C LEU A 176 -1.06 34.74 -11.64
N ASP A 177 -2.25 34.14 -11.76
CA ASP A 177 -3.12 34.31 -12.92
C ASP A 177 -4.60 34.42 -12.51
N VAL A 178 -5.18 35.61 -12.72
CA VAL A 178 -6.58 35.91 -12.39
C VAL A 178 -7.56 35.05 -13.20
N SER A 179 -7.22 34.70 -14.44
CA SER A 179 -8.07 33.85 -15.28
C SER A 179 -8.12 32.42 -14.73
N LYS A 180 -6.98 31.86 -14.32
CA LYS A 180 -6.91 30.54 -13.66
C LYS A 180 -7.62 30.53 -12.32
N ARG A 181 -7.49 31.61 -11.53
CA ARG A 181 -8.25 31.78 -10.27
C ARG A 181 -9.75 31.69 -10.52
N LYS A 182 -10.26 32.37 -11.55
CA LYS A 182 -11.68 32.31 -11.92
C LYS A 182 -12.10 30.89 -12.29
N ILE A 183 -11.32 30.19 -13.13
CA ILE A 183 -11.60 28.79 -13.48
C ILE A 183 -11.70 27.89 -12.24
N ILE A 184 -10.80 28.06 -11.26
CA ILE A 184 -10.83 27.29 -10.01
C ILE A 184 -12.11 27.59 -9.20
N ILE A 185 -12.49 28.86 -9.08
CA ILE A 185 -13.73 29.26 -8.38
C ILE A 185 -14.95 28.63 -9.06
N ASP A 186 -15.07 28.79 -10.38
CA ASP A 186 -16.17 28.25 -11.17
C ASP A 186 -16.23 26.70 -11.11
N ALA A 187 -15.10 26.03 -10.95
CA ALA A 187 -15.03 24.58 -10.77
C ALA A 187 -15.49 24.14 -9.38
N VAL A 188 -15.11 24.87 -8.32
CA VAL A 188 -15.52 24.58 -6.93
C VAL A 188 -17.04 24.64 -6.78
N GLU A 189 -17.71 25.58 -7.46
CA GLU A 189 -19.18 25.70 -7.45
C GLU A 189 -19.92 24.46 -8.00
N LYS A 190 -19.22 23.62 -8.78
CA LYS A 190 -19.79 22.39 -9.38
C LYS A 190 -19.50 21.14 -8.57
N VAL A 191 -18.72 21.23 -7.49
CA VAL A 191 -18.36 20.07 -6.67
C VAL A 191 -19.55 19.65 -5.82
N VAL A 192 -20.00 18.41 -6.01
CA VAL A 192 -21.02 17.78 -5.15
C VAL A 192 -20.31 16.98 -4.08
N LYS A 193 -20.54 17.32 -2.80
CA LYS A 193 -20.02 16.56 -1.67
C LYS A 193 -20.93 15.36 -1.40
N ILE A 194 -20.35 14.17 -1.43
CA ILE A 194 -20.98 12.92 -0.98
C ILE A 194 -20.42 12.56 0.39
N GLU A 195 -21.29 12.34 1.38
CA GLU A 195 -20.90 11.97 2.75
C GLU A 195 -20.82 10.45 2.88
N THR A 196 -19.68 9.88 2.52
CA THR A 196 -19.48 8.42 2.49
C THR A 196 -19.51 7.78 3.88
N ALA A 197 -19.23 8.53 4.94
CA ALA A 197 -19.18 8.00 6.31
C ALA A 197 -20.55 7.62 6.87
N THR A 198 -21.64 8.18 6.33
CA THR A 198 -23.02 7.87 6.73
C THR A 198 -23.70 6.85 5.83
N GLU A 199 -23.01 6.37 4.79
CA GLU A 199 -23.58 5.40 3.86
C GLU A 199 -23.73 4.03 4.51
N PRO A 200 -24.94 3.42 4.47
CA PRO A 200 -25.18 2.11 5.09
C PRO A 200 -24.25 1.00 4.57
N ARG A 201 -23.82 1.11 3.31
CA ARG A 201 -22.95 0.13 2.65
C ARG A 201 -21.46 0.37 2.89
N PHE A 202 -21.07 1.46 3.57
CA PHE A 202 -19.66 1.73 3.86
C PHE A 202 -18.98 0.56 4.57
N GLN A 203 -19.63 -0.01 5.58
CA GLN A 203 -19.07 -1.11 6.35
C GLN A 203 -18.88 -2.38 5.50
N GLU A 204 -19.80 -2.65 4.57
CA GLU A 204 -19.71 -3.77 3.62
C GLU A 204 -18.46 -3.62 2.75
N PHE A 205 -18.36 -2.50 2.03
CA PHE A 205 -17.20 -2.22 1.17
C PHE A 205 -15.89 -2.18 1.95
N PHE A 206 -15.89 -1.61 3.16
CA PHE A 206 -14.72 -1.51 4.01
C PHE A 206 -14.20 -2.89 4.42
N VAL A 207 -15.09 -3.80 4.83
CA VAL A 207 -14.71 -5.17 5.21
C VAL A 207 -14.19 -5.94 3.99
N ASP A 208 -14.82 -5.78 2.83
CA ASP A 208 -14.39 -6.44 1.59
C ASP A 208 -13.00 -5.95 1.15
N ALA A 209 -12.75 -4.65 1.28
CA ALA A 209 -11.50 -4.01 0.92
C ALA A 209 -10.33 -4.28 1.90
N MET A 210 -10.57 -4.94 3.03
CA MET A 210 -9.51 -5.32 3.98
C MET A 210 -8.51 -6.30 3.38
N LYS A 211 -8.93 -7.13 2.42
CA LYS A 211 -8.11 -8.24 1.93
C LYS A 211 -6.93 -7.73 1.10
N PHE A 212 -5.80 -8.44 1.20
CA PHE A 212 -4.67 -8.30 0.29
C PHE A 212 -4.79 -9.33 -0.83
N SER A 213 -5.43 -8.94 -1.94
CA SER A 213 -5.78 -9.83 -3.07
C SER A 213 -4.56 -10.47 -3.73
N VAL A 214 -3.40 -9.83 -3.66
CA VAL A 214 -2.12 -10.33 -4.20
C VAL A 214 -1.43 -11.38 -3.32
N SER A 215 -1.95 -11.64 -2.12
CA SER A 215 -1.42 -12.69 -1.25
C SER A 215 -1.88 -14.08 -1.73
N PRO A 216 -0.97 -15.07 -1.82
CA PRO A 216 -1.30 -16.43 -2.25
C PRO A 216 -2.43 -17.04 -1.40
N VAL A 217 -3.41 -17.65 -2.05
CA VAL A 217 -4.45 -18.42 -1.37
C VAL A 217 -3.82 -19.69 -0.81
N LYS A 218 -3.90 -19.90 0.51
CA LYS A 218 -3.56 -21.22 1.08
C LYS A 218 -4.53 -22.25 0.50
N GLU A 219 -4.04 -23.21 -0.27
CA GLU A 219 -4.81 -24.43 -0.54
C GLU A 219 -5.16 -25.05 0.82
N GLN A 220 -6.42 -24.98 1.19
CA GLN A 220 -6.91 -25.76 2.31
C GLN A 220 -6.67 -27.22 1.95
N LYS A 221 -5.68 -27.87 2.56
CA LYS A 221 -5.64 -29.33 2.62
C LYS A 221 -6.95 -29.76 3.28
N THR A 222 -7.96 -30.07 2.49
CA THR A 222 -9.16 -30.76 2.96
C THR A 222 -8.69 -32.08 3.52
N ASN A 223 -8.48 -32.15 4.83
CA ASN A 223 -8.43 -33.41 5.55
C ASN A 223 -9.82 -34.03 5.40
N LYS A 224 -10.02 -34.77 4.32
CA LYS A 224 -11.15 -35.69 4.17
C LYS A 224 -11.01 -36.70 5.31
N VAL A 225 -11.62 -36.40 6.45
CA VAL A 225 -11.86 -37.36 7.51
C VAL A 225 -12.68 -38.47 6.89
N ARG A 226 -12.03 -39.57 6.51
CA ARG A 226 -12.68 -40.82 6.12
C ARG A 226 -13.49 -41.29 7.33
N ARG A 227 -14.77 -40.92 7.39
CA ARG A 227 -15.75 -41.58 8.26
C ARG A 227 -15.79 -43.06 7.84
N ARG A 228 -15.11 -43.91 8.61
CA ARG A 228 -15.33 -45.36 8.56
C ARG A 228 -16.80 -45.60 8.89
N LYS A 229 -17.58 -46.06 7.91
CA LYS A 229 -18.86 -46.75 8.17
C LYS A 229 -18.53 -47.92 9.10
N LYS A 230 -18.98 -47.87 10.35
CA LYS A 230 -19.13 -49.08 11.15
C LYS A 230 -20.30 -49.85 10.55
N VAL A 231 -19.98 -51.03 10.02
CA VAL A 231 -20.95 -52.09 9.72
C VAL A 231 -20.93 -53.01 10.92
N SER A 232 -22.00 -53.00 11.70
CA SER A 232 -22.53 -54.07 12.54
C SER A 232 -23.68 -53.51 13.36
#